data_AF-A0A923VFN1-F1
#
_entry.id   AF-A0A923VFN1-F1
#
_cell.length_a   1.000
_cell.length_b   1.000
_cell.length_c   1.000
_cell.angle_alpha   90.00
_cell.angle_beta   90.00
_cell.angle_gamma   90.00
#
_symmetry.space_group_name_H-M   'P 1'
#
loop_
_entity.id
_entity.type
_entity.pdbx_description
1 polymer ?
#
loop_
_entity_poly.entity_id
_entity_poly.type
_entity_poly.pdbx_seq_one_letter_code
_entity_poly.pdbx_strand_id
1 'polypeptide(L)' 'GAIYWARPKIIYYANNREDAAAIGFDDNMIYDEMKAEIPFRKIPIISLSRQEALKIFNQWHQKMDKKAY' A
#
# COMPACT_ATOMS: atom_id res chain seq x y z
N GLY A 1 -3.49 2.35 -3.59
CA GLY A 1 -2.55 1.22 -3.80
C GLY A 1 -2.77 0.54 -5.14
N ALA A 2 -3.85 -0.23 -5.30
CA ALA A 2 -4.11 -1.07 -6.48
C ALA A 2 -4.03 -0.34 -7.83
N ILE A 3 -4.64 0.85 -7.93
CA ILE A 3 -4.68 1.62 -9.19
C ILE A 3 -3.26 1.96 -9.69
N TYR A 4 -2.29 2.19 -8.81
CA TYR A 4 -0.92 2.50 -9.23
C TYR A 4 -0.16 1.30 -9.80
N TRP A 5 -0.47 0.08 -9.35
CA TRP A 5 0.06 -1.14 -9.96
C TRP A 5 -0.46 -1.34 -11.39
N ALA A 6 -1.66 -0.85 -11.69
CA ALA A 6 -2.26 -0.95 -13.01
C ALA A 6 -1.77 0.11 -14.02
N ARG A 7 -1.07 1.17 -13.55
CA ARG A 7 -0.52 2.26 -14.37
C ARG A 7 -1.52 2.90 -15.38
N PRO A 8 -2.72 3.33 -14.98
CA PRO A 8 -3.60 4.06 -15.88
C PRO A 8 -3.02 5.42 -16.23
N LYS A 9 -3.40 5.97 -17.40
CA LYS A 9 -2.98 7.31 -17.82
C LYS A 9 -3.68 8.43 -17.05
N ILE A 10 -4.96 8.25 -16.73
CA ILE A 10 -5.81 9.25 -16.08
C ILE A 10 -6.81 8.52 -15.16
N ILE A 11 -7.15 9.15 -14.02
CA ILE A 11 -8.20 8.70 -13.11
C ILE A 11 -9.24 9.82 -13.04
N TYR A 12 -10.49 9.50 -13.39
CA TYR A 12 -11.64 10.38 -13.19
C TYR A 12 -12.47 9.84 -12.03
N TYR A 13 -12.91 10.71 -11.14
CA TYR A 13 -13.77 10.36 -10.00
C TYR A 13 -14.78 11.48 -9.74
N ALA A 14 -15.93 11.13 -9.17
CA ALA A 14 -17.02 12.07 -8.88
C ALA A 14 -16.99 12.52 -7.42
N ASN A 15 -17.35 11.62 -6.51
CA ASN A 15 -17.33 11.90 -5.06
C ASN A 15 -15.92 11.84 -4.49
N ASN A 16 -15.64 12.74 -3.55
CA ASN A 16 -14.36 12.79 -2.85
C ASN A 16 -14.43 12.01 -1.52
N ARG A 17 -13.30 11.93 -0.81
CA ARG A 17 -13.19 11.23 0.48
C ARG A 17 -14.06 11.83 1.59
N GLU A 18 -14.35 13.13 1.55
CA GLU A 18 -15.17 13.82 2.54
C GLU A 18 -16.64 13.44 2.34
N ASP A 19 -17.09 13.35 1.09
CA ASP A 19 -18.43 12.86 0.75
C ASP A 19 -18.65 11.42 1.25
N ALA A 20 -17.65 10.55 1.04
CA ALA A 20 -17.70 9.17 1.51
C ALA A 20 -17.75 9.09 3.05
N ALA A 21 -16.92 9.88 3.73
CA ALA A 21 -16.92 9.96 5.19
C ALA A 21 -18.25 10.48 5.75
N ALA A 22 -18.89 11.45 5.09
CA ALA A 22 -20.15 12.02 5.53
C ALA A 22 -21.32 11.00 5.57
N ILE A 23 -21.23 9.92 4.79
CA ILE A 23 -22.23 8.83 4.77
C ILE A 23 -21.75 7.56 5.50
N GLY A 24 -20.66 7.65 6.25
CA GLY A 24 -20.20 6.58 7.15
C GLY A 24 -19.16 5.62 6.55
N PHE A 25 -18.50 5.96 5.44
CA PHE A 25 -17.33 5.21 4.99
C PHE A 25 -16.06 5.63 5.77
N ASP A 26 -15.30 4.64 6.22
CA ASP A 26 -14.10 4.83 7.06
C ASP A 26 -12.83 5.23 6.27
N ASP A 27 -12.98 5.79 5.07
CA ASP A 27 -11.83 6.11 4.20
C ASP A 27 -10.82 7.01 4.91
N ASN A 28 -11.30 7.96 5.74
CA ASN A 28 -10.45 8.85 6.52
C ASN A 28 -9.53 8.11 7.51
N MET A 29 -10.02 7.04 8.14
CA MET A 29 -9.22 6.25 9.10
C MET A 29 -8.00 5.62 8.42
N ILE A 30 -8.18 5.10 7.20
CA ILE A 30 -7.10 4.49 6.42
C ILE A 30 -6.05 5.53 6.04
N TYR A 31 -6.48 6.73 5.62
CA TYR A 31 -5.55 7.82 5.29
C TYR A 31 -4.76 8.32 6.50
N ASP A 32 -5.39 8.39 7.67
CA ASP A 32 -4.71 8.80 8.91
C ASP A 32 -3.69 7.75 9.37
N GLU A 33 -4.04 6.45 9.31
CA GLU A 33 -3.09 5.35 9.54
C GLU A 33 -1.88 5.41 8.59
N MET A 34 -2.10 5.76 7.31
CA MET A 34 -1.00 5.88 6.35
C MET A 34 -0.06 7.04 6.65
N LYS A 35 -0.56 8.14 7.22
CA LYS A 35 0.25 9.31 7.63
C LYS A 35 1.02 9.08 8.93
N ALA A 36 0.49 8.27 9.84
CA ALA A 36 1.15 7.97 11.10
C ALA A 36 2.44 7.16 10.89
N GLU A 37 3.47 7.45 11.70
CA GLU A 37 4.66 6.60 11.76
C GLU A 37 4.26 5.20 12.24
N ILE A 38 5.01 4.19 11.78
CA ILE A 38 4.71 2.78 12.06
C ILE A 38 4.43 2.49 13.55
N PRO A 39 5.20 3.02 14.52
CA PRO A 39 4.94 2.76 15.94
C PRO A 39 3.64 3.37 16.49
N PHE A 40 3.09 4.39 15.81
CA PHE A 40 1.90 5.13 16.25
C PHE A 40 0.62 4.73 15.50
N ARG A 41 0.71 3.76 14.59
CA ARG A 41 -0.46 3.21 13.90
C ARG A 41 -1.31 2.41 14.88
N LYS A 42 -2.64 2.52 14.75
CA LYS A 42 -3.60 1.78 15.57
C LYS A 42 -3.47 0.28 15.36
N ILE A 43 -3.15 -0.13 14.12
CA ILE A 43 -2.85 -1.53 13.81
C ILE A 43 -1.33 -1.74 13.88
N PRO A 44 -0.83 -2.55 14.83
CA PRO A 44 0.60 -2.81 14.94
C PRO A 44 1.16 -3.47 13.68
N ILE A 45 2.25 -2.91 13.15
CA ILE A 45 3.00 -3.51 12.04
C ILE A 45 4.32 -4.03 12.58
N ILE A 46 4.44 -5.35 12.66
CA ILE A 46 5.60 -6.04 13.23
C ILE A 46 6.43 -6.65 12.11
N SER A 47 7.70 -6.26 12.00
CA SER A 47 8.64 -6.84 11.03
C SER A 47 9.26 -8.12 11.59
N LEU A 48 9.10 -9.23 10.87
CA LEU A 48 9.66 -10.54 11.24
C LEU A 48 10.63 -11.05 10.17
N SER A 49 11.67 -11.78 10.58
CA SER A 49 12.57 -12.55 9.71
C SER A 49 13.11 -11.78 8.50
N ARG A 50 13.55 -10.53 8.72
CA ARG A 50 14.01 -9.63 7.64
C ARG A 50 15.16 -10.23 6.83
N GLN A 51 16.10 -10.89 7.49
CA GLN A 51 17.27 -11.46 6.82
C GLN A 51 16.90 -12.61 5.88
N GLU A 52 15.97 -13.46 6.28
CA GLU A 52 15.43 -14.55 5.45
C GLU A 52 14.63 -13.99 4.28
N ALA A 53 13.76 -13.00 4.53
CA ALA A 53 12.96 -12.36 3.50
C ALA A 53 13.81 -11.69 2.41
N LEU A 54 14.94 -11.07 2.78
CA LEU A 54 15.87 -10.47 1.82
C LEU A 54 16.49 -11.48 0.85
N LYS A 55 16.68 -12.74 1.27
CA LYS A 55 17.19 -13.80 0.39
C LYS A 55 16.25 -14.04 -0.79
N ILE A 56 14.93 -13.98 -0.57
CA ILE A 56 13.92 -14.14 -1.63
C ILE A 56 13.99 -12.99 -2.64
N PHE A 57 14.17 -11.75 -2.18
CA PHE A 57 14.38 -10.62 -3.10
C PHE A 57 15.66 -10.74 -3.90
N ASN A 58 16.76 -11.22 -3.31
CA ASN A 58 17.99 -11.47 -4.04
C ASN A 58 17.80 -12.56 -5.12
N GLN A 59 17.08 -13.63 -4.82
CA GLN A 59 16.75 -14.68 -5.79
C GLN A 59 15.88 -14.14 -6.93
N TRP A 60 14.84 -13.36 -6.63
CA TRP A 60 14.05 -12.68 -7.66
C TRP A 60 14.91 -11.74 -8.50
N HIS A 61 15.86 -11.04 -7.88
CA HIS A 61 16.76 -10.14 -8.61
C HIS A 61 17.66 -10.88 -9.60
N GLN A 62 18.16 -12.07 -9.25
CA GLN A 62 19.04 -12.88 -10.08
C GLN A 62 18.30 -13.68 -11.17
N LYS A 63 16.97 -13.78 -11.10
CA LYS A 63 16.16 -14.49 -12.09
C LYS A 63 16.20 -13.78 -13.46
N MET A 64 16.74 -14.46 -14.48
CA MET A 64 16.95 -13.87 -15.82
C MET A 64 15.67 -13.69 -16.65
N ASP A 65 14.63 -14.49 -16.39
CA ASP A 65 13.35 -14.49 -17.11
C ASP A 65 12.22 -13.73 -16.37
N LYS A 66 12.58 -12.88 -15.40
CA LYS A 66 11.59 -12.12 -14.63
C LYS A 66 10.91 -11.03 -15.48
N LYS A 67 9.60 -10.90 -15.33
CA LYS A 67 8.85 -9.74 -15.84
C LYS A 67 8.81 -8.66 -14.76
N ALA A 68 9.20 -7.44 -15.12
CA ALA A 68 9.06 -6.29 -14.25
C ALA A 68 7.56 -5.93 -14.12
N TYR A 69 7.14 -5.58 -12.90
CA TYR A 69 5.77 -5.18 -12.59
C TYR A 69 5.65 -3.68 -12.55
#